data_AF-A0A8J5ICR7-F1
#
_entry.id   AF-A0A8J5ICR7-F1
#
_cell.length_a   1.000
_cell.length_b   1.000
_cell.length_c   1.000
_cell.angle_alpha   90.00
_cell.angle_beta   90.00
_cell.angle_gamma   90.00
#
_symmetry.space_group_name_H-M   'P 1'
#
loop_
_entity.id
_entity.type
_entity.pdbx_description
1 polymer ?
#
loop_
_entity_poly.entity_id
_entity_poly.type
_entity_poly.pdbx_seq_one_letter_code
_entity_poly.pdbx_strand_id
1 'polypeptide(L)'
;MVFANAVYRGDPPPDIWSEKGCMGHYVSHTSFEHDLSTNASELALERGQAQLVIPTVKKTETVIVSGRKPRDAIVNNIYKVMVGQHLHKPGSVFAKRLVFSCRAPLIHPFTTQRITENIFQSLPPSATASESDRNIILFLSRSSGGKAFNGGRRILNEPKLFDAISSMLKATGRPEKLQYFRHDKFNGLDDVATFMRDRVKMMIGPHGAAFYNARFAQPHTALIEIIPDPNKFFVPCFWEQARLLGQDYSAHVGETQNAQNDMMVDDIQNVVQLVQDRLAYLDKSYRMQDALDHKYAWDVGLELDVSDDYVRKALKLRGLDDAALKAHANYRYHEFFSRKAVENRLYKQLQRDVPTFEIWKDQGFSHITKAVDLKQIVNTMEFKFYERYVKAFHQKVKGDINAWRDPTAVMVARGATEAEMTARTLILVNSGMKEDYVKALLGKELENHIDYKYLELFRNAKERLDGKQFKWENLEDIIKKP
;
A
#
# COMPACT_ATOMS: atom_id res chain seq x y z
N MET A 1 -17.56 13.99 -17.27
CA MET A 1 -18.93 13.83 -16.74
C MET A 1 -19.29 15.15 -16.08
N VAL A 2 -20.16 15.96 -16.69
CA VAL A 2 -20.62 17.23 -16.09
C VAL A 2 -21.96 16.94 -15.43
N PHE A 3 -22.00 16.97 -14.11
CA PHE A 3 -23.23 16.81 -13.34
C PHE A 3 -23.89 18.18 -13.19
N ALA A 4 -24.74 18.55 -14.13
CA ALA A 4 -25.74 19.58 -13.87
C ALA A 4 -26.98 18.88 -13.28
N ASN A 5 -27.42 19.30 -12.08
CA ASN A 5 -28.70 18.95 -11.46
C ASN A 5 -28.90 17.53 -10.90
N ALA A 6 -27.84 16.77 -10.63
CA ALA A 6 -27.97 15.50 -9.89
C ALA A 6 -27.78 15.72 -8.38
N VAL A 7 -28.81 15.46 -7.58
CA VAL A 7 -28.73 15.48 -6.11
C VAL A 7 -28.51 14.06 -5.60
N TYR A 8 -27.32 13.77 -5.08
CA TYR A 8 -27.04 12.52 -4.36
C TYR A 8 -27.79 12.53 -3.01
N ARG A 9 -28.59 11.49 -2.74
CA ARG A 9 -29.38 11.32 -1.51
C ARG A 9 -28.95 10.10 -0.67
N GLY A 10 -27.75 9.57 -0.91
CA GLY A 10 -27.24 8.45 -0.12
C GLY A 10 -26.86 8.90 1.29
N ASP A 11 -27.13 8.03 2.25
CA ASP A 11 -26.69 8.17 3.64
C ASP A 11 -25.73 6.98 3.94
N PRO A 12 -24.43 7.23 4.21
CA PRO A 12 -23.81 8.54 4.35
C PRO A 12 -23.55 9.24 3.01
N PRO A 13 -23.32 10.57 3.03
CA PRO A 13 -22.73 11.31 1.90
C PRO A 13 -21.49 10.61 1.35
N PRO A 14 -21.14 10.80 0.07
CA PRO A 14 -20.06 10.05 -0.60
C PRO A 14 -18.66 10.33 -0.03
N ASP A 15 -18.56 11.31 0.88
CA ASP A 15 -17.35 11.72 1.60
C ASP A 15 -17.37 11.38 3.10
N ILE A 16 -18.43 10.75 3.62
CA ILE A 16 -18.53 10.39 5.04
C ILE A 16 -18.47 8.87 5.18
N TRP A 17 -17.43 8.40 5.87
CA TRP A 17 -17.37 7.01 6.34
C TRP A 17 -18.47 6.80 7.38
N SER A 18 -19.33 5.79 7.22
CA SER A 18 -20.27 5.39 8.26
C SER A 18 -20.19 3.89 8.53
N GLU A 19 -20.67 3.49 9.71
CA GLU A 19 -20.84 2.09 10.11
C GLU A 19 -21.75 1.30 9.16
N LYS A 20 -22.51 1.99 8.30
CA LYS A 20 -23.38 1.40 7.27
C LYS A 20 -22.70 1.32 5.88
N GLY A 21 -21.47 1.81 5.76
CA GLY A 21 -20.67 1.70 4.54
C GLY A 21 -20.30 0.25 4.23
N CYS A 22 -20.12 -0.05 2.94
CA CYS A 22 -19.72 -1.36 2.41
C CYS A 22 -18.37 -1.91 2.98
N MET A 23 -17.61 -1.07 3.70
CA MET A 23 -16.28 -1.37 4.26
C MET A 23 -16.23 -0.85 5.71
N GLY A 24 -16.06 -1.75 6.69
CA GLY A 24 -15.94 -1.38 8.11
C GLY A 24 -14.58 -0.74 8.46
N HIS A 25 -14.44 -0.28 9.70
CA HIS A 25 -13.28 0.47 10.23
C HIS A 25 -11.89 -0.19 10.08
N TYR A 26 -11.81 -1.44 9.63
CA TYR A 26 -10.60 -2.27 9.65
C TYR A 26 -9.97 -2.53 8.28
N VAL A 27 -10.32 -1.76 7.24
CA VAL A 27 -9.71 -1.95 5.91
C VAL A 27 -8.63 -0.89 5.63
N SER A 28 -7.39 -1.34 5.41
CA SER A 28 -6.21 -0.50 5.19
C SER A 28 -6.33 0.40 3.94
N HIS A 29 -6.01 1.68 4.12
CA HIS A 29 -6.05 2.77 3.11
C HIS A 29 -4.71 2.95 2.38
N THR A 30 -3.70 2.12 2.67
CA THR A 30 -2.26 2.33 2.36
C THR A 30 -1.98 2.60 0.88
N SER A 31 -2.97 2.33 0.05
CA SER A 31 -2.87 2.30 -1.38
C SER A 31 -3.34 3.57 -2.10
N PHE A 32 -3.78 4.59 -1.36
CA PHE A 32 -4.38 5.80 -1.92
C PHE A 32 -3.46 7.02 -2.04
N GLU A 33 -2.26 7.01 -1.46
CA GLU A 33 -1.40 8.22 -1.41
C GLU A 33 -0.07 8.12 -2.17
N HIS A 34 0.06 7.17 -3.12
CA HIS A 34 1.12 7.28 -4.11
C HIS A 34 0.77 8.37 -5.15
N ASP A 35 1.29 9.57 -4.88
CA ASP A 35 1.63 10.63 -5.85
C ASP A 35 0.47 11.18 -6.72
N LEU A 36 -0.34 12.06 -6.12
CA LEU A 36 -1.33 12.91 -6.82
C LEU A 36 -0.69 13.93 -7.79
N SER A 37 0.63 14.00 -7.92
CA SER A 37 1.30 14.87 -8.91
C SER A 37 1.40 14.24 -10.30
N THR A 38 1.15 12.94 -10.43
CA THR A 38 1.09 12.28 -11.73
C THR A 38 -0.36 12.14 -12.18
N ASN A 39 -0.65 12.58 -13.41
CA ASN A 39 -1.91 12.37 -14.11
C ASN A 39 -2.14 10.87 -14.40
N ALA A 40 -2.27 10.05 -13.36
CA ALA A 40 -2.79 8.69 -13.42
C ALA A 40 -4.28 8.70 -13.04
N SER A 41 -5.02 9.66 -13.59
CA SER A 41 -6.46 9.49 -13.73
C SER A 41 -6.73 8.31 -14.65
N GLU A 42 -7.60 7.41 -14.18
CA GLU A 42 -8.45 6.49 -14.94
C GLU A 42 -8.07 4.99 -14.94
N LEU A 43 -9.06 4.20 -14.50
CA LEU A 43 -9.26 2.76 -14.69
C LEU A 43 -8.61 1.79 -13.70
N ALA A 44 -9.12 1.76 -12.47
CA ALA A 44 -9.30 0.49 -11.76
C ALA A 44 -10.44 0.59 -10.74
N LEU A 45 -11.31 -0.42 -10.74
CA LEU A 45 -12.34 -0.74 -9.74
C LEU A 45 -13.62 0.13 -9.63
N GLU A 46 -14.64 -0.21 -10.43
CA GLU A 46 -16.06 0.03 -10.11
C GLU A 46 -16.91 -1.10 -10.69
N ARG A 47 -17.09 -2.25 -10.02
CA ARG A 47 -17.63 -3.42 -10.74
C ARG A 47 -18.62 -4.32 -10.00
N GLY A 48 -18.73 -4.25 -8.66
CA GLY A 48 -19.56 -5.18 -7.88
C GLY A 48 -20.95 -4.69 -7.47
N GLN A 49 -21.16 -3.40 -7.17
CA GLN A 49 -22.40 -2.96 -6.49
C GLN A 49 -23.65 -2.92 -7.38
N ALA A 50 -23.51 -2.66 -8.68
CA ALA A 50 -24.68 -2.50 -9.56
C ALA A 50 -25.57 -3.76 -9.65
N GLN A 51 -24.97 -4.95 -9.55
CA GLN A 51 -25.71 -6.23 -9.56
C GLN A 51 -26.32 -6.63 -8.21
N LEU A 52 -25.89 -6.03 -7.09
CA LEU A 52 -26.38 -6.40 -5.75
C LEU A 52 -27.24 -5.36 -5.07
N VAL A 53 -27.13 -4.07 -5.43
CA VAL A 53 -28.19 -3.13 -5.06
C VAL A 53 -29.53 -3.57 -5.67
N ILE A 54 -29.48 -4.40 -6.72
CA ILE A 54 -30.68 -4.93 -7.37
C ILE A 54 -30.49 -6.41 -7.77
N PRO A 55 -30.59 -7.36 -6.81
CA PRO A 55 -30.42 -8.80 -7.06
C PRO A 55 -31.41 -9.39 -8.08
N THR A 56 -32.48 -8.65 -8.38
CA THR A 56 -33.55 -9.02 -9.31
C THR A 56 -33.31 -8.54 -10.75
N VAL A 57 -32.29 -7.70 -11.00
CA VAL A 57 -32.01 -7.16 -12.33
C VAL A 57 -31.19 -8.16 -13.11
N LYS A 58 -31.72 -8.62 -14.26
CA LYS A 58 -31.01 -9.51 -15.17
C LYS A 58 -29.70 -8.85 -15.58
N LYS A 59 -28.61 -9.63 -15.68
CA LYS A 59 -27.31 -9.16 -16.14
C LYS A 59 -27.40 -8.28 -17.40
N THR A 60 -28.30 -8.62 -18.33
CA THR A 60 -28.61 -7.90 -19.58
C THR A 60 -29.05 -6.44 -19.40
N GLU A 61 -29.57 -6.10 -18.23
CA GLU A 61 -30.08 -4.76 -17.90
C GLU A 61 -29.06 -3.88 -17.17
N THR A 62 -27.89 -4.44 -16.82
CA THR A 62 -26.80 -3.69 -16.19
C THR A 62 -25.83 -3.15 -17.23
N VAL A 63 -25.57 -1.85 -17.17
CA VAL A 63 -24.59 -1.15 -18.03
C VAL A 63 -23.43 -0.66 -17.18
N ILE A 64 -22.20 -1.03 -17.53
CA ILE A 64 -21.00 -0.35 -17.00
C ILE A 64 -20.58 0.73 -17.97
N VAL A 65 -20.33 1.92 -17.45
CA VAL A 65 -19.65 2.99 -18.17
C VAL A 65 -18.21 3.04 -17.67
N SER A 66 -17.25 3.04 -18.57
CA SER A 66 -15.83 3.14 -18.22
C SER A 66 -15.12 4.13 -19.13
N GLY A 67 -13.86 4.43 -18.79
CA GLY A 67 -13.00 5.26 -19.62
C GLY A 67 -12.61 4.58 -20.93
N ARG A 68 -11.31 4.59 -21.23
CA ARG A 68 -10.78 4.10 -22.50
C ARG A 68 -11.13 2.63 -22.74
N LYS A 69 -11.36 2.30 -24.02
CA LYS A 69 -11.49 0.90 -24.46
C LYS A 69 -10.23 0.13 -24.06
N PRO A 70 -10.34 -1.01 -23.37
CA PRO A 70 -9.22 -1.85 -23.02
C PRO A 70 -8.47 -2.25 -24.27
N ARG A 71 -7.15 -2.26 -24.14
CA ARG A 71 -6.28 -2.63 -25.22
C ARG A 71 -6.34 -4.13 -25.51
N ASP A 72 -6.37 -4.94 -24.46
CA ASP A 72 -6.35 -6.39 -24.57
C ASP A 72 -7.79 -6.95 -24.50
N ALA A 73 -8.13 -7.80 -25.47
CA ALA A 73 -9.49 -8.32 -25.65
C ALA A 73 -9.99 -9.11 -24.43
N ILE A 74 -9.08 -9.74 -23.68
CA ILE A 74 -9.39 -10.46 -22.44
C ILE A 74 -10.09 -9.56 -21.41
N VAL A 75 -9.70 -8.29 -21.33
CA VAL A 75 -10.32 -7.35 -20.39
C VAL A 75 -11.78 -7.10 -20.79
N ASN A 76 -12.08 -7.00 -22.08
CA ASN A 76 -13.46 -6.90 -22.58
C ASN A 76 -14.26 -8.17 -22.29
N ASN A 77 -13.65 -9.35 -22.35
CA ASN A 77 -14.32 -10.60 -21.99
C ASN A 77 -14.68 -10.63 -20.50
N ILE A 78 -13.81 -10.13 -19.61
CA ILE A 78 -14.13 -9.97 -18.19
C ILE A 78 -15.37 -9.07 -18.02
N TYR A 79 -15.47 -7.96 -18.75
CA TYR A 79 -16.66 -7.11 -18.74
C TYR A 79 -17.93 -7.82 -19.20
N LYS A 80 -17.85 -8.64 -20.25
CA LYS A 80 -18.98 -9.47 -20.71
C LYS A 80 -19.40 -10.53 -19.69
N VAL A 81 -18.48 -11.04 -18.87
CA VAL A 81 -18.80 -11.96 -17.77
C VAL A 81 -19.49 -11.23 -16.62
N MET A 82 -19.12 -9.96 -16.37
CA MET A 82 -19.72 -9.18 -15.29
C MET A 82 -21.08 -8.60 -15.66
N VAL A 83 -21.26 -7.98 -16.83
CA VAL A 83 -22.45 -7.18 -17.14
C VAL A 83 -23.00 -7.45 -18.53
N GLY A 84 -24.23 -7.01 -18.77
CA GLY A 84 -24.91 -7.15 -20.06
C GLY A 84 -24.38 -6.18 -21.11
N GLN A 85 -24.12 -4.94 -20.71
CA GLN A 85 -23.54 -3.93 -21.59
C GLN A 85 -22.39 -3.22 -20.93
N HIS A 86 -21.41 -2.83 -21.74
CA HIS A 86 -20.24 -2.11 -21.30
C HIS A 86 -19.87 -1.06 -22.34
N LEU A 87 -19.88 0.20 -21.91
CA LEU A 87 -19.68 1.37 -22.74
C LEU A 87 -18.34 2.05 -22.40
N HIS A 88 -17.66 2.51 -23.45
CA HIS A 88 -16.39 3.24 -23.35
C HIS A 88 -16.56 4.66 -23.80
N LYS A 89 -16.28 5.61 -22.89
CA LYS A 89 -16.40 7.05 -23.18
C LYS A 89 -17.69 7.42 -23.94
N PRO A 90 -18.88 6.97 -23.49
CA PRO A 90 -20.12 7.37 -24.13
C PRO A 90 -20.29 8.89 -24.02
N GLY A 91 -20.81 9.54 -25.06
CA GLY A 91 -21.09 10.98 -25.03
C GLY A 91 -22.14 11.33 -23.97
N SER A 92 -23.22 10.56 -23.91
CA SER A 92 -24.24 10.63 -22.86
C SER A 92 -24.79 9.23 -22.56
N VAL A 93 -25.23 9.02 -21.33
CA VAL A 93 -25.91 7.79 -20.89
C VAL A 93 -27.10 8.19 -20.03
N PHE A 94 -28.25 7.61 -20.33
CA PHE A 94 -29.45 7.75 -19.51
C PHE A 94 -29.65 6.46 -18.74
N ALA A 95 -29.81 6.56 -17.42
CA ALA A 95 -30.03 5.41 -16.56
C ALA A 95 -31.21 5.70 -15.62
N LYS A 96 -32.06 4.69 -15.41
CA LYS A 96 -33.13 4.77 -14.39
C LYS A 96 -32.55 4.91 -12.98
N ARG A 97 -31.37 4.34 -12.74
CA ARG A 97 -30.61 4.38 -11.49
C ARG A 97 -29.13 4.43 -11.81
N LEU A 98 -28.41 5.30 -11.12
CA LEU A 98 -26.95 5.37 -11.17
C LEU A 98 -26.41 4.80 -9.86
N VAL A 99 -25.52 3.80 -9.97
CA VAL A 99 -24.77 3.26 -8.83
C VAL A 99 -23.35 3.79 -8.96
N PHE A 100 -22.94 4.63 -8.01
CA PHE A 100 -21.57 5.12 -7.92
C PHE A 100 -20.76 4.15 -7.06
N SER A 101 -19.49 3.88 -7.39
CA SER A 101 -18.71 2.98 -6.54
C SER A 101 -18.42 3.59 -5.17
N CYS A 102 -18.33 2.72 -4.16
CA CYS A 102 -17.65 3.06 -2.92
C CYS A 102 -16.20 3.46 -3.21
N ARG A 103 -15.67 4.45 -2.48
CA ARG A 103 -14.22 4.59 -2.30
C ARG A 103 -13.72 3.31 -1.61
N ALA A 104 -12.85 2.55 -2.27
CA ALA A 104 -12.36 1.26 -1.78
C ALA A 104 -10.83 1.15 -1.98
N PRO A 105 -10.10 0.44 -1.10
CA PRO A 105 -8.67 0.15 -1.29
C PRO A 105 -8.38 -0.41 -2.68
N LEU A 106 -7.10 -0.48 -3.08
CA LEU A 106 -6.68 -0.93 -4.42
C LEU A 106 -7.43 -2.15 -4.90
N ILE A 107 -7.72 -3.09 -4.00
CA ILE A 107 -8.56 -4.25 -4.27
C ILE A 107 -9.80 -4.24 -3.36
N HIS A 108 -10.98 -3.98 -3.94
CA HIS A 108 -12.27 -4.10 -3.25
C HIS A 108 -12.59 -5.60 -3.01
N PRO A 109 -12.76 -6.05 -1.74
CA PRO A 109 -12.99 -7.45 -1.37
C PRO A 109 -14.15 -8.09 -2.13
N PHE A 110 -15.32 -7.49 -1.95
CA PHE A 110 -16.56 -7.92 -2.57
C PHE A 110 -16.45 -8.02 -4.10
N THR A 111 -15.97 -6.96 -4.75
CA THR A 111 -15.85 -6.93 -6.22
C THR A 111 -14.89 -8.01 -6.71
N THR A 112 -13.78 -8.24 -6.00
CA THR A 112 -12.77 -9.23 -6.38
C THR A 112 -13.31 -10.65 -6.28
N GLN A 113 -13.98 -10.97 -5.17
CA GLN A 113 -14.63 -12.27 -5.00
C GLN A 113 -15.70 -12.50 -6.06
N ARG A 114 -16.62 -11.53 -6.25
CA ARG A 114 -17.72 -11.69 -7.22
C ARG A 114 -17.27 -11.83 -8.67
N ILE A 115 -16.27 -11.06 -9.08
CA ILE A 115 -15.71 -11.20 -10.43
C ILE A 115 -15.13 -12.61 -10.61
N THR A 116 -14.41 -13.09 -9.60
CA THR A 116 -13.79 -14.42 -9.63
C THR A 116 -14.85 -15.51 -9.71
N GLU A 117 -15.89 -15.43 -8.87
CA GLU A 117 -17.04 -16.35 -8.90
C GLU A 117 -17.75 -16.35 -10.26
N ASN A 118 -18.07 -15.18 -10.81
CA ASN A 118 -18.76 -15.08 -12.09
C ASN A 118 -17.90 -15.64 -13.23
N ILE A 119 -16.58 -15.43 -13.19
CA ILE A 119 -15.65 -16.04 -14.15
C ILE A 119 -15.70 -17.55 -14.00
N PHE A 120 -15.48 -18.09 -12.82
CA PHE A 120 -15.49 -19.55 -12.61
C PHE A 120 -16.81 -20.22 -12.97
N GLN A 121 -17.95 -19.55 -12.73
CA GLN A 121 -19.27 -20.02 -13.18
C GLN A 121 -19.42 -20.01 -14.70
N SER A 122 -18.72 -19.13 -15.41
CA SER A 122 -18.75 -19.07 -16.88
C SER A 122 -17.78 -20.02 -17.57
N LEU A 123 -16.82 -20.58 -16.83
CA LEU A 123 -15.84 -21.51 -17.39
C LEU A 123 -16.43 -22.90 -17.59
N PRO A 124 -15.89 -23.69 -18.54
CA PRO A 124 -16.17 -25.12 -18.61
C PRO A 124 -15.89 -25.82 -17.27
N PRO A 125 -16.56 -26.95 -16.98
CA PRO A 125 -16.25 -27.78 -15.81
C PRO A 125 -14.75 -28.07 -15.72
N SER A 126 -14.23 -28.13 -14.50
CA SER A 126 -12.80 -28.43 -14.30
C SER A 126 -12.46 -29.79 -14.88
N ALA A 127 -11.39 -29.84 -15.68
CA ALA A 127 -10.88 -31.08 -16.23
C ALA A 127 -10.06 -31.88 -15.20
N THR A 128 -9.77 -31.30 -14.04
CA THR A 128 -9.05 -31.95 -12.94
C THR A 128 -10.00 -32.56 -11.93
N ALA A 129 -9.70 -33.78 -11.50
CA ALA A 129 -10.48 -34.52 -10.50
C ALA A 129 -10.11 -34.08 -9.07
N SER A 130 -8.92 -33.51 -8.86
CA SER A 130 -8.46 -33.06 -7.54
C SER A 130 -7.49 -31.88 -7.60
N GLU A 131 -7.31 -31.16 -6.49
CA GLU A 131 -6.28 -30.11 -6.36
C GLU A 131 -4.86 -30.62 -6.61
N SER A 132 -4.62 -31.93 -6.38
CA SER A 132 -3.32 -32.57 -6.60
C SER A 132 -2.91 -32.65 -8.07
N ASP A 133 -3.87 -32.46 -8.98
CA ASP A 133 -3.63 -32.45 -10.43
C ASP A 133 -2.93 -31.15 -10.90
N ARG A 134 -2.91 -30.10 -10.05
CA ARG A 134 -2.19 -28.86 -10.31
C ARG A 134 -0.69 -29.08 -10.15
N ASN A 135 0.03 -28.99 -11.27
CA ASN A 135 1.44 -29.36 -11.35
C ASN A 135 2.33 -28.31 -12.01
N ILE A 136 1.84 -27.10 -12.25
CA ILE A 136 2.62 -26.03 -12.88
C ILE A 136 3.07 -25.00 -11.85
N ILE A 137 4.37 -24.70 -11.86
CA ILE A 137 4.95 -23.49 -11.29
C ILE A 137 5.16 -22.51 -12.44
N LEU A 138 4.45 -21.40 -12.41
CA LEU A 138 4.38 -20.45 -13.50
C LEU A 138 5.31 -19.26 -13.25
N PHE A 139 6.36 -19.14 -14.07
CA PHE A 139 7.33 -18.05 -13.99
C PHE A 139 6.87 -16.84 -14.82
N LEU A 140 6.48 -15.75 -14.15
CA LEU A 140 5.93 -14.53 -14.72
C LEU A 140 7.01 -13.58 -15.26
N SER A 141 7.79 -14.06 -16.22
CA SER A 141 8.97 -13.36 -16.74
C SER A 141 8.62 -12.04 -17.45
N ARG A 142 9.51 -11.06 -17.30
CA ARG A 142 9.52 -9.80 -18.08
C ARG A 142 10.63 -9.78 -19.16
N SER A 143 11.42 -10.85 -19.26
CA SER A 143 12.57 -10.97 -20.16
C SER A 143 12.34 -12.06 -21.21
N SER A 144 11.99 -13.27 -20.76
CA SER A 144 11.85 -14.51 -21.55
C SER A 144 10.38 -14.92 -21.79
N GLY A 145 9.43 -14.30 -21.08
CA GLY A 145 7.98 -14.58 -21.13
C GLY A 145 7.20 -13.93 -22.29
N GLY A 146 7.89 -13.32 -23.25
CA GLY A 146 7.28 -12.52 -24.32
C GLY A 146 7.38 -11.00 -24.07
N LYS A 147 6.80 -10.19 -24.98
CA LYS A 147 6.89 -8.72 -24.88
C LYS A 147 6.03 -8.20 -23.74
N ALA A 148 6.66 -7.73 -22.66
CA ALA A 148 5.98 -6.93 -21.64
C ALA A 148 5.81 -5.48 -22.16
N PHE A 149 4.58 -4.95 -22.08
CA PHE A 149 4.27 -3.61 -22.60
C PHE A 149 4.75 -2.48 -21.71
N ASN A 150 4.78 -2.72 -20.40
CA ASN A 150 5.36 -1.80 -19.42
C ASN A 150 6.75 -2.34 -19.06
N GLY A 151 7.79 -1.69 -19.58
CA GLY A 151 9.19 -2.05 -19.32
C GLY A 151 9.58 -1.98 -17.83
N GLY A 152 10.85 -2.29 -17.57
CA GLY A 152 11.43 -2.28 -16.23
C GLY A 152 11.01 -3.44 -15.34
N ARG A 153 11.56 -3.49 -14.12
CA ARG A 153 11.41 -4.59 -13.14
C ARG A 153 11.83 -5.94 -13.69
N ARG A 154 12.78 -5.97 -14.63
CA ARG A 154 13.36 -7.22 -15.10
C ARG A 154 14.24 -7.81 -14.01
N ILE A 155 14.23 -9.12 -13.87
CA ILE A 155 15.25 -9.83 -13.09
C ILE A 155 16.43 -10.05 -14.04
N LEU A 156 17.54 -9.35 -13.82
CA LEU A 156 18.68 -9.35 -14.73
C LEU A 156 19.40 -10.71 -14.74
N ASN A 157 19.38 -11.43 -13.62
CA ASN A 157 19.87 -12.80 -13.49
C ASN A 157 18.75 -13.85 -13.56
N GLU A 158 17.65 -13.58 -14.27
CA GLU A 158 16.49 -14.48 -14.38
C GLU A 158 16.85 -15.92 -14.81
N PRO A 159 17.74 -16.17 -15.80
CA PRO A 159 18.11 -17.54 -16.18
C PRO A 159 18.72 -18.32 -15.01
N LYS A 160 19.58 -17.69 -14.21
CA LYS A 160 20.20 -18.32 -13.04
C LYS A 160 19.16 -18.72 -12.00
N LEU A 161 18.18 -17.85 -11.76
CA LEU A 161 17.08 -18.14 -10.83
C LEU A 161 16.20 -19.28 -11.35
N PHE A 162 15.83 -19.24 -12.63
CA PHE A 162 15.01 -20.28 -13.26
C PHE A 162 15.71 -21.65 -13.20
N ASP A 163 17.00 -21.70 -13.56
CA ASP A 163 17.81 -22.92 -13.54
C ASP A 163 18.00 -23.46 -12.13
N ALA A 164 18.17 -22.59 -11.13
CA ALA A 164 18.29 -22.99 -9.73
C ALA A 164 17.00 -23.64 -9.21
N ILE A 165 15.82 -23.05 -9.51
CA ILE A 165 14.53 -23.64 -9.16
C ILE A 165 14.33 -24.96 -9.91
N SER A 166 14.63 -25.02 -11.21
CA SER A 166 14.52 -26.24 -12.00
C SER A 166 15.41 -27.37 -11.46
N SER A 167 16.64 -27.03 -11.08
CA SER A 167 17.61 -27.98 -10.49
C SER A 167 17.12 -28.47 -9.14
N MET A 168 16.56 -27.59 -8.32
CA MET A 168 15.95 -27.95 -7.05
C MET A 168 14.80 -28.96 -7.23
N LEU A 169 13.89 -28.72 -8.16
CA LEU A 169 12.76 -29.63 -8.42
C LEU A 169 13.25 -31.03 -8.84
N LYS A 170 14.26 -31.08 -9.73
CA LYS A 170 14.89 -32.34 -10.15
C LYS A 170 15.57 -33.07 -9.00
N ALA A 171 16.38 -32.36 -8.21
CA ALA A 171 17.14 -32.93 -7.10
C ALA A 171 16.23 -33.48 -5.99
N THR A 172 15.06 -32.89 -5.80
CA THR A 172 14.08 -33.28 -4.79
C THR A 172 13.00 -34.24 -5.32
N GLY A 173 13.09 -34.67 -6.59
CA GLY A 173 12.12 -35.58 -7.21
C GLY A 173 10.70 -35.00 -7.31
N ARG A 174 10.57 -33.67 -7.36
CA ARG A 174 9.27 -32.99 -7.39
C ARG A 174 8.59 -33.17 -8.76
N PRO A 175 7.27 -33.48 -8.80
CA PRO A 175 6.55 -33.69 -10.05
C PRO A 175 6.18 -32.38 -10.76
N GLU A 176 6.31 -31.22 -10.09
CA GLU A 176 5.95 -29.94 -10.67
C GLU A 176 6.84 -29.53 -11.85
N LYS A 177 6.22 -28.89 -12.85
CA LYS A 177 6.90 -28.32 -14.02
C LYS A 177 7.02 -26.81 -13.85
N LEU A 178 8.26 -26.31 -13.88
CA LEU A 178 8.54 -24.89 -13.99
C LEU A 178 8.46 -24.45 -15.46
N GLN A 179 7.63 -23.45 -15.77
CA GLN A 179 7.52 -22.91 -17.12
C GLN A 179 7.28 -21.40 -17.13
N TYR A 180 7.77 -20.72 -18.17
CA TYR A 180 7.47 -19.31 -18.39
C TYR A 180 6.00 -19.08 -18.74
N PHE A 181 5.42 -18.04 -18.16
CA PHE A 181 4.12 -17.54 -18.61
C PHE A 181 4.27 -16.86 -19.97
N ARG A 182 3.49 -17.34 -20.93
CA ARG A 182 3.47 -16.86 -22.31
C ARG A 182 2.05 -16.43 -22.66
N HIS A 183 1.73 -15.17 -22.35
CA HIS A 183 0.38 -14.63 -22.54
C HIS A 183 -0.08 -14.72 -24.02
N ASP A 184 0.87 -14.70 -24.96
CA ASP A 184 0.66 -14.86 -26.39
C ASP A 184 0.18 -16.27 -26.81
N LYS A 185 0.20 -17.24 -25.89
CA LYS A 185 -0.21 -18.63 -26.14
C LYS A 185 -1.65 -18.93 -25.76
N PHE A 186 -2.38 -17.98 -25.17
CA PHE A 186 -3.75 -18.19 -24.72
C PHE A 186 -4.74 -17.51 -25.66
N ASN A 187 -5.80 -18.22 -26.02
CA ASN A 187 -6.86 -17.73 -26.91
C ASN A 187 -8.04 -17.16 -26.12
N GLY A 188 -7.81 -16.07 -25.41
CA GLY A 188 -8.85 -15.35 -24.68
C GLY A 188 -9.01 -15.77 -23.21
N LEU A 189 -10.14 -15.37 -22.61
CA LEU A 189 -10.36 -15.46 -21.16
C LEU A 189 -10.49 -16.91 -20.71
N ASP A 190 -11.32 -17.70 -21.39
CA ASP A 190 -11.65 -19.06 -20.95
C ASP A 190 -10.41 -19.95 -20.93
N ASP A 191 -9.55 -19.82 -21.93
CA ASP A 191 -8.31 -20.59 -22.06
C ASP A 191 -7.31 -20.28 -20.93
N VAL A 192 -6.97 -18.99 -20.73
CA VAL A 192 -6.05 -18.61 -19.65
C VAL A 192 -6.65 -18.88 -18.27
N ALA A 193 -7.95 -18.67 -18.08
CA ALA A 193 -8.58 -18.84 -16.79
C ALA A 193 -8.72 -20.32 -16.42
N THR A 194 -9.07 -21.19 -17.39
CA THR A 194 -9.08 -22.64 -17.21
C THR A 194 -7.67 -23.16 -16.91
N PHE A 195 -6.65 -22.69 -17.65
CA PHE A 195 -5.27 -23.07 -17.38
C PHE A 195 -4.81 -22.68 -15.97
N MET A 196 -5.08 -21.45 -15.54
CA MET A 196 -4.73 -20.98 -14.20
C MET A 196 -5.47 -21.77 -13.11
N ARG A 197 -6.78 -22.01 -13.29
CA ARG A 197 -7.61 -22.76 -12.36
C ARG A 197 -7.16 -24.21 -12.21
N ASP A 198 -6.92 -24.89 -13.34
CA ASP A 198 -6.80 -26.35 -13.39
C ASP A 198 -5.34 -26.83 -13.33
N ARG A 199 -4.35 -25.99 -13.67
CA ARG A 199 -2.94 -26.44 -13.80
C ARG A 199 -1.99 -25.75 -12.84
N VAL A 200 -2.23 -24.50 -12.49
CA VAL A 200 -1.26 -23.67 -11.77
C VAL A 200 -1.35 -23.90 -10.26
N LYS A 201 -0.23 -24.36 -9.69
CA LYS A 201 -0.05 -24.58 -8.26
C LYS A 201 0.67 -23.40 -7.61
N MET A 202 1.59 -22.76 -8.34
CA MET A 202 2.35 -21.62 -7.86
C MET A 202 2.66 -20.65 -9.00
N MET A 203 2.75 -19.35 -8.68
CA MET A 203 3.22 -18.30 -9.58
C MET A 203 4.41 -17.58 -8.95
N ILE A 204 5.47 -17.33 -9.72
CA ILE A 204 6.66 -16.63 -9.26
C ILE A 204 7.13 -15.64 -10.31
N GLY A 205 7.57 -14.45 -9.91
CA GLY A 205 8.17 -13.50 -10.83
C GLY A 205 8.22 -12.07 -10.31
N PRO A 206 8.71 -11.12 -11.12
CA PRO A 206 8.79 -9.72 -10.74
C PRO A 206 7.41 -9.08 -10.58
N HIS A 207 7.30 -8.09 -9.67
CA HIS A 207 6.11 -7.26 -9.51
C HIS A 207 5.56 -6.80 -10.87
N GLY A 208 4.28 -7.04 -11.14
CA GLY A 208 3.68 -6.61 -12.39
C GLY A 208 2.32 -7.22 -12.69
N ALA A 209 1.69 -6.65 -13.73
CA ALA A 209 0.34 -7.00 -14.16
C ALA A 209 0.14 -8.49 -14.51
N ALA A 210 1.21 -9.26 -14.74
CA ALA A 210 1.11 -10.71 -14.91
C ALA A 210 0.49 -11.41 -13.68
N PHE A 211 0.70 -10.87 -12.47
CA PHE A 211 0.08 -11.39 -11.25
C PHE A 211 -1.45 -11.17 -11.18
N TYR A 212 -2.04 -10.31 -12.01
CA TYR A 212 -3.51 -10.24 -12.09
C TYR A 212 -4.14 -11.56 -12.54
N ASN A 213 -3.39 -12.42 -13.24
CA ASN A 213 -3.87 -13.76 -13.59
C ASN A 213 -4.06 -14.68 -12.38
N ALA A 214 -3.49 -14.35 -11.21
CA ALA A 214 -3.77 -15.09 -9.97
C ALA A 214 -5.26 -15.06 -9.60
N ARG A 215 -6.03 -14.08 -10.11
CA ARG A 215 -7.49 -14.05 -9.99
C ARG A 215 -8.17 -15.28 -10.58
N PHE A 216 -7.54 -15.92 -11.55
CA PHE A 216 -8.09 -17.11 -12.18
C PHE A 216 -7.56 -18.41 -11.57
N ALA A 217 -6.66 -18.32 -10.58
CA ALA A 217 -6.17 -19.48 -9.87
C ALA A 217 -7.08 -19.80 -8.67
N GLN A 218 -7.15 -21.07 -8.31
CA GLN A 218 -7.93 -21.53 -7.16
C GLN A 218 -7.38 -20.96 -5.85
N PRO A 219 -8.17 -20.98 -4.75
CA PRO A 219 -7.61 -20.92 -3.40
C PRO A 219 -6.47 -21.94 -3.23
N HIS A 220 -5.63 -21.74 -2.24
CA HIS A 220 -4.47 -22.61 -2.02
C HIS A 220 -3.50 -22.63 -3.23
N THR A 221 -3.30 -21.48 -3.87
CA THR A 221 -2.24 -21.26 -4.88
C THR A 221 -1.17 -20.39 -4.26
N ALA A 222 0.11 -20.72 -4.40
CA ALA A 222 1.20 -19.89 -3.88
C ALA A 222 1.66 -18.81 -4.87
N LEU A 223 1.94 -17.61 -4.39
CA LEU A 223 2.47 -16.47 -5.14
C LEU A 223 3.79 -16.05 -4.51
N ILE A 224 4.86 -16.01 -5.29
CA ILE A 224 6.15 -15.48 -4.87
C ILE A 224 6.47 -14.26 -5.72
N GLU A 225 6.29 -13.09 -5.14
CA GLU A 225 6.51 -11.83 -5.81
C GLU A 225 7.93 -11.31 -5.57
N ILE A 226 8.67 -11.04 -6.64
CA ILE A 226 9.98 -10.41 -6.57
C ILE A 226 9.80 -8.92 -6.78
N ILE A 227 9.93 -8.14 -5.70
CA ILE A 227 9.71 -6.70 -5.72
C ILE A 227 11.06 -5.96 -5.79
N PRO A 228 11.15 -4.84 -6.52
CA PRO A 228 12.32 -3.98 -6.44
C PRO A 228 12.39 -3.35 -5.05
N ASP A 229 13.45 -2.60 -4.76
CA ASP A 229 13.57 -1.77 -3.56
C ASP A 229 12.21 -1.14 -3.21
N PRO A 230 11.58 -1.56 -2.11
CA PRO A 230 10.24 -1.13 -1.74
C PRO A 230 10.12 0.38 -1.52
N ASN A 231 11.25 1.07 -1.35
CA ASN A 231 11.32 2.52 -1.19
C ASN A 231 11.17 3.25 -2.53
N LYS A 232 11.54 2.57 -3.61
CA LYS A 232 11.43 3.07 -4.98
C LYS A 232 10.09 2.65 -5.58
N PHE A 233 9.66 1.42 -5.33
CA PHE A 233 8.47 0.89 -5.96
C PHE A 233 7.89 -0.32 -5.20
N PHE A 234 6.80 -0.11 -4.46
CA PHE A 234 6.00 -1.19 -3.90
C PHE A 234 4.51 -0.84 -3.87
N VAL A 235 3.68 -1.72 -4.40
CA VAL A 235 2.22 -1.60 -4.36
C VAL A 235 1.66 -2.93 -3.83
N PRO A 236 0.95 -2.95 -2.69
CA PRO A 236 0.55 -4.21 -2.03
C PRO A 236 -0.63 -4.93 -2.70
N CYS A 237 -1.02 -4.56 -3.93
CA CYS A 237 -2.25 -5.05 -4.57
C CYS A 237 -2.28 -6.57 -4.76
N PHE A 238 -1.13 -7.22 -4.98
CA PHE A 238 -1.09 -8.67 -5.17
C PHE A 238 -1.18 -9.43 -3.85
N TRP A 239 -0.62 -8.86 -2.77
CA TRP A 239 -0.84 -9.35 -1.42
C TRP A 239 -2.33 -9.24 -1.06
N GLU A 240 -2.94 -8.05 -1.22
CA GLU A 240 -4.38 -7.85 -0.95
C GLU A 240 -5.25 -8.83 -1.75
N GLN A 241 -4.96 -9.00 -3.05
CA GLN A 241 -5.69 -9.94 -3.90
C GLN A 241 -5.52 -11.39 -3.42
N ALA A 242 -4.30 -11.81 -3.08
CA ALA A 242 -4.03 -13.17 -2.62
C ALA A 242 -4.78 -13.50 -1.33
N ARG A 243 -4.82 -12.55 -0.37
CA ARG A 243 -5.61 -12.68 0.87
C ARG A 243 -7.08 -12.93 0.57
N LEU A 244 -7.66 -12.13 -0.31
CA LEU A 244 -9.09 -12.20 -0.63
C LEU A 244 -9.50 -13.49 -1.36
N LEU A 245 -8.54 -14.12 -2.04
CA LEU A 245 -8.76 -15.34 -2.80
C LEU A 245 -8.34 -16.61 -2.06
N GLY A 246 -7.94 -16.51 -0.78
CA GLY A 246 -7.47 -17.66 0.00
C GLY A 246 -6.22 -18.29 -0.58
N GLN A 247 -5.37 -17.49 -1.22
CA GLN A 247 -4.10 -17.91 -1.81
C GLN A 247 -3.00 -17.79 -0.76
N ASP A 248 -1.83 -18.36 -1.06
CA ASP A 248 -0.58 -18.19 -0.33
C ASP A 248 0.33 -17.17 -1.07
N TYR A 249 1.02 -16.28 -0.37
CA TYR A 249 1.73 -15.10 -0.86
C TYR A 249 3.02 -14.91 -0.07
N SER A 250 4.09 -14.61 -0.78
CA SER A 250 5.35 -14.19 -0.21
C SER A 250 6.01 -13.19 -1.14
N ALA A 251 6.83 -12.31 -0.57
CA ALA A 251 7.61 -11.34 -1.33
C ALA A 251 9.11 -11.56 -1.07
N HIS A 252 9.91 -11.40 -2.11
CA HIS A 252 11.36 -11.30 -2.02
C HIS A 252 11.80 -9.96 -2.61
N VAL A 253 12.65 -9.23 -1.88
CA VAL A 253 13.18 -7.95 -2.35
C VAL A 253 14.44 -8.20 -3.18
N GLY A 254 14.38 -7.89 -4.46
CA GLY A 254 15.55 -7.85 -5.34
C GLY A 254 16.32 -6.55 -5.21
N GLU A 255 17.62 -6.60 -5.47
CA GLU A 255 18.51 -5.45 -5.46
C GLU A 255 18.29 -4.59 -6.72
N THR A 256 17.66 -3.43 -6.57
CA THR A 256 17.39 -2.51 -7.68
C THR A 256 18.66 -1.92 -8.29
N GLN A 257 18.85 -2.12 -9.59
CA GLN A 257 20.05 -1.74 -10.34
C GLN A 257 19.91 -0.42 -11.11
N ASN A 258 18.69 0.00 -11.47
CA ASN A 258 18.49 1.18 -12.32
C ASN A 258 17.16 1.90 -12.07
N ALA A 259 16.95 3.02 -12.77
CA ALA A 259 15.73 3.84 -12.69
C ALA A 259 14.48 3.13 -13.24
N GLN A 260 14.65 2.09 -14.06
CA GLN A 260 13.57 1.23 -14.53
C GLN A 260 13.18 0.17 -13.49
N ASN A 261 13.79 0.21 -12.30
CA ASN A 261 13.61 -0.74 -11.23
C ASN A 261 13.98 -2.19 -11.63
N ASP A 262 14.85 -2.39 -12.61
CA ASP A 262 15.40 -3.72 -12.86
C ASP A 262 16.21 -4.18 -11.66
N MET A 263 16.24 -5.49 -11.43
CA MET A 263 16.69 -6.09 -10.18
C MET A 263 17.70 -7.21 -10.42
N MET A 264 18.62 -7.36 -9.48
CA MET A 264 19.36 -8.60 -9.25
C MET A 264 18.71 -9.35 -8.08
N VAL A 265 18.53 -10.66 -8.22
CA VAL A 265 18.29 -11.53 -7.06
C VAL A 265 19.65 -11.92 -6.52
N ASP A 266 20.07 -11.24 -5.46
CA ASP A 266 21.38 -11.39 -4.82
C ASP A 266 21.52 -12.76 -4.13
N ASP A 267 20.46 -13.21 -3.46
CA ASP A 267 20.36 -14.52 -2.84
C ASP A 267 19.35 -15.41 -3.57
N ILE A 268 19.81 -16.06 -4.64
CA ILE A 268 19.00 -17.03 -5.40
C ILE A 268 18.57 -18.20 -4.50
N GLN A 269 19.41 -18.64 -3.56
CA GLN A 269 19.10 -19.77 -2.71
C GLN A 269 17.97 -19.46 -1.74
N ASN A 270 17.87 -18.21 -1.26
CA ASN A 270 16.72 -17.77 -0.48
C ASN A 270 15.40 -17.90 -1.26
N VAL A 271 15.38 -17.52 -2.54
CA VAL A 271 14.18 -17.68 -3.37
C VAL A 271 13.89 -19.15 -3.66
N VAL A 272 14.90 -19.98 -3.89
CA VAL A 272 14.75 -21.43 -4.06
C VAL A 272 14.16 -22.08 -2.79
N GLN A 273 14.68 -21.71 -1.61
CA GLN A 273 14.14 -22.17 -0.34
C GLN A 273 12.70 -21.72 -0.14
N LEU A 274 12.37 -20.48 -0.53
CA LEU A 274 11.00 -19.99 -0.48
C LEU A 274 10.09 -20.83 -1.39
N VAL A 275 10.51 -21.18 -2.60
CA VAL A 275 9.74 -22.11 -3.46
C VAL A 275 9.54 -23.47 -2.77
N GLN A 276 10.59 -24.04 -2.18
CA GLN A 276 10.49 -25.32 -1.46
C GLN A 276 9.52 -25.27 -0.28
N ASP A 277 9.63 -24.25 0.58
CA ASP A 277 8.78 -24.09 1.76
C ASP A 277 7.30 -23.95 1.37
N ARG A 278 7.04 -23.27 0.25
CA ARG A 278 5.70 -23.05 -0.28
C ARG A 278 5.15 -24.32 -0.89
N LEU A 279 5.95 -25.09 -1.62
CA LEU A 279 5.55 -26.42 -2.09
C LEU A 279 5.23 -27.36 -0.92
N ALA A 280 6.07 -27.40 0.12
CA ALA A 280 5.84 -28.20 1.32
C ALA A 280 4.57 -27.76 2.10
N TYR A 281 4.24 -26.47 2.07
CA TYR A 281 2.97 -25.98 2.59
C TYR A 281 1.79 -26.48 1.74
N LEU A 282 1.90 -26.39 0.41
CA LEU A 282 0.86 -26.79 -0.53
C LEU A 282 0.62 -28.32 -0.60
N ASP A 283 1.56 -29.14 -0.11
CA ASP A 283 1.36 -30.59 -0.02
C ASP A 283 0.51 -31.01 1.20
N LYS A 284 0.32 -30.10 2.16
CA LYS A 284 -0.49 -30.39 3.35
C LYS A 284 -1.96 -30.43 2.98
N SER A 285 -2.72 -31.28 3.67
CA SER A 285 -4.18 -31.27 3.55
C SER A 285 -4.70 -29.87 3.87
N TYR A 286 -5.54 -29.35 2.98
CA TYR A 286 -6.13 -28.02 3.13
C TYR A 286 -7.63 -28.13 3.25
N ARG A 287 -8.19 -27.41 4.22
CA ARG A 287 -9.62 -27.13 4.31
C ARG A 287 -9.81 -25.66 3.99
N MET A 288 -10.94 -25.34 3.38
CA MET A 288 -11.29 -23.95 3.07
C MET A 288 -11.30 -23.05 4.33
N GLN A 289 -11.58 -23.60 5.52
CA GLN A 289 -11.49 -22.89 6.80
C GLN A 289 -10.05 -22.49 7.14
N ASP A 290 -9.05 -23.28 6.73
CA ASP A 290 -7.64 -22.98 6.97
C ASP A 290 -7.19 -21.72 6.19
N ALA A 291 -7.91 -21.34 5.12
CA ALA A 291 -7.72 -20.06 4.41
C ALA A 291 -7.90 -18.83 5.33
N LEU A 292 -8.88 -18.92 6.24
CA LEU A 292 -9.24 -17.86 7.17
C LEU A 292 -8.25 -17.79 8.33
N ASP A 293 -7.66 -18.93 8.70
CA ASP A 293 -6.67 -19.06 9.78
C ASP A 293 -5.24 -18.76 9.32
N HIS A 294 -4.95 -18.87 8.02
CA HIS A 294 -3.64 -18.58 7.44
C HIS A 294 -3.37 -17.07 7.49
N LYS A 295 -2.87 -16.60 8.64
CA LYS A 295 -2.33 -15.25 8.80
C LYS A 295 -0.95 -15.20 8.19
N TYR A 296 -0.78 -14.41 7.14
CA TYR A 296 0.56 -14.09 6.68
C TYR A 296 1.29 -13.33 7.77
N ALA A 297 2.58 -13.61 7.93
CA ALA A 297 3.44 -12.85 8.84
C ALA A 297 3.47 -11.33 8.54
N TRP A 298 2.94 -10.89 7.40
CA TRP A 298 2.73 -9.49 7.05
C TRP A 298 1.55 -8.82 7.77
N ASP A 299 0.52 -9.59 8.17
CA ASP A 299 -0.75 -9.09 8.73
C ASP A 299 -0.60 -8.56 10.17
N VAL A 300 0.51 -8.86 10.83
CA VAL A 300 0.74 -8.42 12.21
C VAL A 300 1.64 -7.18 12.21
N GLY A 301 2.55 -7.07 11.23
CA GLY A 301 3.62 -6.08 11.09
C GLY A 301 3.21 -4.61 11.10
N LEU A 302 2.17 -4.31 10.31
CA LEU A 302 1.90 -2.96 9.85
C LEU A 302 0.58 -2.40 10.40
N GLU A 303 -0.31 -3.28 10.85
CA GLU A 303 -1.63 -2.91 11.36
C GLU A 303 -1.73 -2.93 12.89
N LEU A 304 -0.94 -3.77 13.59
CA LEU A 304 -1.11 -4.05 15.03
C LEU A 304 -0.14 -3.35 16.00
N ASP A 305 0.59 -2.32 15.56
CA ASP A 305 1.61 -1.70 16.42
C ASP A 305 2.58 -2.77 16.99
N VAL A 306 2.96 -3.74 16.13
CA VAL A 306 3.84 -4.81 16.60
C VAL A 306 5.14 -4.22 17.07
N SER A 307 5.50 -4.61 18.28
CA SER A 307 6.78 -4.26 18.86
C SER A 307 7.94 -4.58 17.92
N ASP A 308 8.97 -3.73 17.94
CA ASP A 308 10.26 -3.96 17.30
C ASP A 308 10.80 -5.37 17.61
N ASP A 309 10.54 -5.87 18.82
CA ASP A 309 10.88 -7.21 19.28
C ASP A 309 10.19 -8.33 18.46
N TYR A 310 8.92 -8.19 18.10
CA TYR A 310 8.22 -9.14 17.23
C TYR A 310 8.86 -9.21 15.84
N VAL A 311 9.15 -8.05 15.24
CA VAL A 311 9.77 -7.97 13.91
C VAL A 311 11.19 -8.55 13.96
N ARG A 312 11.98 -8.22 14.99
CA ARG A 312 13.31 -8.80 15.20
C ARG A 312 13.23 -10.31 15.38
N LYS A 313 12.26 -10.83 16.13
CA LYS A 313 12.04 -12.28 16.30
C LYS A 313 11.72 -12.95 14.96
N ALA A 314 10.78 -12.39 14.20
CA ALA A 314 10.35 -12.93 12.90
C ALA A 314 11.49 -12.96 11.87
N LEU A 315 12.36 -11.94 11.91
CA LEU A 315 13.51 -11.81 11.00
C LEU A 315 14.79 -12.50 11.50
N LYS A 316 14.72 -13.20 12.65
CA LYS A 316 15.86 -13.85 13.31
C LYS A 316 16.99 -12.86 13.69
N LEU A 317 16.60 -11.64 14.05
CA LEU A 317 17.49 -10.54 14.46
C LEU A 317 17.52 -10.32 15.98
N ARG A 318 16.78 -11.13 16.74
CA ARG A 318 16.67 -11.00 18.19
C ARG A 318 18.01 -11.35 18.85
N GLY A 319 18.46 -10.52 19.80
CA GLY A 319 19.74 -10.70 20.50
C GLY A 319 20.96 -10.18 19.76
N LEU A 320 20.79 -9.61 18.55
CA LEU A 320 21.86 -8.89 17.87
C LEU A 320 21.98 -7.47 18.45
N ASP A 321 23.22 -7.05 18.71
CA ASP A 321 23.54 -5.65 18.99
C ASP A 321 23.41 -4.79 17.72
N ASP A 322 23.49 -3.46 17.83
CA ASP A 322 23.24 -2.57 16.70
C ASP A 322 24.22 -2.75 15.52
N ALA A 323 25.47 -3.16 15.79
CA ALA A 323 26.46 -3.39 14.74
C ALA A 323 26.17 -4.72 14.02
N ALA A 324 25.95 -5.79 14.77
CA ALA A 324 25.58 -7.10 14.26
C ALA A 324 24.22 -7.09 13.56
N LEU A 325 23.28 -6.30 14.08
CA LEU A 325 21.97 -6.07 13.49
C LEU A 325 22.13 -5.46 12.10
N LYS A 326 22.87 -4.35 11.96
CA LYS A 326 23.09 -3.66 10.67
C LYS A 326 23.85 -4.49 9.65
N ALA A 327 24.74 -5.38 10.09
CA ALA A 327 25.50 -6.27 9.23
C ALA A 327 24.70 -7.50 8.76
N HIS A 328 23.56 -7.80 9.39
CA HIS A 328 22.79 -9.00 9.10
C HIS A 328 22.00 -8.87 7.79
N ALA A 329 21.96 -9.93 6.96
CA ALA A 329 21.29 -9.91 5.66
C ALA A 329 19.79 -9.53 5.73
N ASN A 330 19.12 -9.90 6.83
CA ASN A 330 17.71 -9.56 7.06
C ASN A 330 17.48 -8.13 7.58
N TYR A 331 18.53 -7.35 7.87
CA TYR A 331 18.41 -5.98 8.37
C TYR A 331 17.62 -5.08 7.43
N ARG A 332 17.80 -5.24 6.11
CA ARG A 332 17.07 -4.47 5.10
C ARG A 332 15.54 -4.62 5.24
N TYR A 333 15.07 -5.79 5.64
CA TYR A 333 13.65 -6.04 5.89
C TYR A 333 13.21 -5.41 7.21
N HIS A 334 14.03 -5.50 8.26
CA HIS A 334 13.76 -4.86 9.55
C HIS A 334 13.70 -3.34 9.41
N GLU A 335 14.66 -2.73 8.73
CA GLU A 335 14.68 -1.29 8.44
C GLU A 335 13.45 -0.87 7.62
N PHE A 336 13.07 -1.66 6.62
CA PHE A 336 11.85 -1.42 5.86
C PHE A 336 10.59 -1.48 6.74
N PHE A 337 10.44 -2.54 7.56
CA PHE A 337 9.30 -2.71 8.45
C PHE A 337 9.24 -1.62 9.51
N SER A 338 10.35 -1.29 10.16
CA SER A 338 10.42 -0.23 11.17
C SER A 338 10.08 1.13 10.56
N ARG A 339 10.53 1.43 9.34
CA ARG A 339 10.12 2.65 8.63
C ARG A 339 8.63 2.63 8.29
N LYS A 340 8.10 1.54 7.74
CA LYS A 340 6.68 1.46 7.35
C LYS A 340 5.73 1.45 8.54
N ALA A 341 6.11 0.84 9.66
CA ALA A 341 5.37 0.92 10.91
C ALA A 341 5.33 2.36 11.43
N VAL A 342 6.45 3.08 11.37
CA VAL A 342 6.51 4.53 11.67
C VAL A 342 5.64 5.35 10.73
N GLU A 343 5.68 5.10 9.41
CA GLU A 343 4.83 5.78 8.42
C GLU A 343 3.34 5.51 8.68
N ASN A 344 2.96 4.26 8.95
CA ASN A 344 1.59 3.89 9.26
C ASN A 344 1.10 4.49 10.57
N ARG A 345 1.93 4.50 11.62
CA ARG A 345 1.60 5.14 12.90
C ARG A 345 1.41 6.64 12.70
N LEU A 346 2.31 7.29 11.97
CA LEU A 346 2.21 8.70 11.61
C LEU A 346 0.91 8.98 10.85
N TYR A 347 0.61 8.18 9.83
CA TYR A 347 -0.58 8.37 9.01
C TYR A 347 -1.89 8.15 9.80
N LYS A 348 -1.99 7.11 10.63
CA LYS A 348 -3.16 6.86 11.48
C LYS A 348 -3.45 8.03 12.41
N GLN A 349 -2.40 8.64 12.95
CA GLN A 349 -2.51 9.80 13.83
C GLN A 349 -2.95 11.05 13.05
N LEU A 350 -2.44 11.26 11.83
CA LEU A 350 -2.86 12.35 10.96
C LEU A 350 -4.33 12.26 10.54
N GLN A 351 -4.82 11.06 10.22
CA GLN A 351 -6.23 10.86 9.85
C GLN A 351 -7.22 11.18 10.97
N ARG A 352 -6.77 11.01 12.21
CA ARG A 352 -7.56 11.30 13.41
C ARG A 352 -7.44 12.77 13.83
N ASP A 353 -6.75 13.59 13.05
CA ASP A 353 -6.45 14.98 13.35
C ASP A 353 -5.83 15.16 14.74
N VAL A 354 -5.00 14.20 15.17
CA VAL A 354 -4.43 14.24 16.52
C VAL A 354 -3.50 15.44 16.66
N PRO A 355 -3.73 16.34 17.64
CA PRO A 355 -2.88 17.52 17.82
C PRO A 355 -1.42 17.13 18.09
N THR A 356 -0.49 17.95 17.60
CA THR A 356 0.96 17.75 17.80
C THR A 356 1.33 17.56 19.28
N PHE A 357 0.66 18.26 20.20
CA PHE A 357 0.89 18.10 21.64
C PHE A 357 0.40 16.75 22.22
N GLU A 358 -0.64 16.15 21.67
CA GLU A 358 -1.04 14.78 22.06
C GLU A 358 0.05 13.78 21.62
N ILE A 359 0.60 13.94 20.42
CA ILE A 359 1.72 13.12 19.95
C ILE A 359 2.97 13.30 20.81
N TRP A 360 3.24 14.52 21.26
CA TRP A 360 4.31 14.81 22.22
C TRP A 360 4.15 14.01 23.52
N LYS A 361 2.93 13.96 24.08
CA LYS A 361 2.63 13.15 25.27
C LYS A 361 2.74 11.65 25.00
N ASP A 362 2.24 11.18 23.85
CA ASP A 362 2.32 9.77 23.44
C ASP A 362 3.76 9.28 23.26
N GLN A 363 4.71 10.18 22.97
CA GLN A 363 6.15 9.88 22.94
C GLN A 363 6.81 9.88 24.32
N GLY A 364 6.05 10.10 25.39
CA GLY A 364 6.55 10.16 26.76
C GLY A 364 7.21 11.49 27.13
N PHE A 365 7.11 12.52 26.29
CA PHE A 365 7.80 13.80 26.50
C PHE A 365 7.07 14.77 27.43
N SER A 366 6.02 14.32 28.13
CA SER A 366 5.27 15.15 29.09
C SER A 366 6.13 15.76 30.20
N HIS A 367 7.25 15.12 30.53
CA HIS A 367 8.22 15.61 31.52
C HIS A 367 9.20 16.67 30.96
N ILE A 368 9.27 16.83 29.64
CA ILE A 368 10.12 17.82 28.97
C ILE A 368 9.31 19.10 28.81
N THR A 369 9.51 20.04 29.74
CA THR A 369 8.68 21.25 29.82
C THR A 369 9.36 22.51 29.28
N LYS A 370 10.68 22.62 29.36
CA LYS A 370 11.43 23.83 28.96
C LYS A 370 12.19 23.63 27.66
N ALA A 371 12.35 24.70 26.87
CA ALA A 371 13.07 24.67 25.61
C ALA A 371 14.50 24.11 25.73
N VAL A 372 15.22 24.49 26.79
CA VAL A 372 16.60 24.03 27.05
C VAL A 372 16.72 22.52 27.25
N ASP A 373 15.64 21.85 27.63
CA ASP A 373 15.62 20.41 27.90
C ASP A 373 15.45 19.57 26.63
N LEU A 374 15.17 20.19 25.48
CA LEU A 374 15.05 19.49 24.19
C LEU A 374 16.32 18.71 23.84
N LYS A 375 17.51 19.18 24.27
CA LYS A 375 18.78 18.48 24.04
C LYS A 375 18.81 17.05 24.62
N GLN A 376 17.96 16.76 25.60
CA GLN A 376 17.83 15.43 26.20
C GLN A 376 17.16 14.43 25.27
N ILE A 377 16.32 14.89 24.34
CA ILE A 377 15.47 14.02 23.51
C ILE A 377 15.72 14.11 22.01
N VAL A 378 16.37 15.17 21.50
CA VAL A 378 16.52 15.43 20.04
C VAL A 378 17.18 14.32 19.23
N ASN A 379 17.99 13.47 19.88
CA ASN A 379 18.68 12.36 19.23
C ASN A 379 17.93 11.02 19.33
N THR A 380 16.80 10.96 20.04
CA THR A 380 16.01 9.73 20.21
C THR A 380 15.16 9.41 18.98
N MET A 381 14.69 8.17 18.88
CA MET A 381 13.80 7.76 17.77
C MET A 381 12.42 8.40 17.91
N GLU A 382 11.94 8.55 19.14
CA GLU A 382 10.66 9.15 19.49
C GLU A 382 10.62 10.62 19.06
N PHE A 383 11.73 11.35 19.22
CA PHE A 383 11.78 12.74 18.78
C PHE A 383 11.84 12.85 17.25
N LYS A 384 12.57 11.95 16.59
CA LYS A 384 12.56 11.85 15.11
C LYS A 384 11.17 11.51 14.57
N PHE A 385 10.41 10.66 15.28
CA PHE A 385 9.01 10.39 14.97
C PHE A 385 8.16 11.66 15.11
N TYR A 386 8.27 12.36 16.24
CA TYR A 386 7.57 13.63 16.48
C TYR A 386 7.90 14.68 15.41
N GLU A 387 9.17 14.84 15.03
CA GLU A 387 9.59 15.77 13.96
C GLU A 387 8.90 15.45 12.62
N ARG A 388 8.87 14.17 12.24
CA ARG A 388 8.17 13.73 11.02
C ARG A 388 6.68 13.99 11.10
N TYR A 389 6.06 13.71 12.25
CA TYR A 389 4.64 13.96 12.48
C TYR A 389 4.29 15.45 12.31
N VAL A 390 5.05 16.33 12.97
CA VAL A 390 4.89 17.79 12.86
C VAL A 390 4.95 18.24 11.40
N LYS A 391 5.97 17.79 10.65
CA LYS A 391 6.10 18.14 9.22
C LYS A 391 4.88 17.72 8.41
N ALA A 392 4.42 16.48 8.58
CA ALA A 392 3.30 15.94 7.81
C ALA A 392 1.95 16.59 8.22
N PHE A 393 1.73 16.81 9.52
CA PHE A 393 0.57 17.50 10.06
C PHE A 393 0.44 18.91 9.46
N HIS A 394 1.56 19.63 9.37
CA HIS A 394 1.54 20.97 8.78
C HIS A 394 1.37 20.99 7.26
N GLN A 395 1.88 19.99 6.53
CA GLN A 395 1.56 19.88 5.09
C GLN A 395 0.07 19.62 4.86
N LYS A 396 -0.57 18.81 5.71
CA LYS A 396 -2.03 18.62 5.70
C LYS A 396 -2.76 19.95 5.91
N VAL A 397 -2.42 20.70 6.96
CA VAL A 397 -3.03 22.02 7.22
C VAL A 397 -2.84 22.99 6.06
N LYS A 398 -1.65 23.04 5.47
CA LYS A 398 -1.38 23.85 4.27
C LYS A 398 -2.31 23.44 3.10
N GLY A 399 -2.50 22.15 2.90
CA GLY A 399 -3.44 21.60 1.91
C GLY A 399 -4.88 22.05 2.18
N ASP A 400 -5.32 21.97 3.44
CA ASP A 400 -6.66 22.40 3.86
C ASP A 400 -6.88 23.91 3.64
N ILE A 401 -5.91 24.75 4.01
CA ILE A 401 -5.95 26.21 3.77
C ILE A 401 -6.02 26.51 2.26
N ASN A 402 -5.19 25.87 1.44
CA ASN A 402 -5.20 26.07 -0.01
C ASN A 402 -6.51 25.58 -0.66
N ALA A 403 -7.19 24.62 -0.03
CA ALA A 403 -8.49 24.11 -0.45
C ALA A 403 -9.68 24.90 0.13
N TRP A 404 -9.44 26.06 0.76
CA TRP A 404 -10.45 26.89 1.42
C TRP A 404 -11.24 26.17 2.52
N ARG A 405 -10.66 25.12 3.12
CA ARG A 405 -11.22 24.43 4.29
C ARG A 405 -10.79 25.15 5.55
N ASP A 406 -11.66 25.15 6.55
CA ASP A 406 -11.36 25.75 7.85
C ASP A 406 -10.36 24.87 8.63
N PRO A 407 -9.12 25.34 8.90
CA PRO A 407 -8.13 24.57 9.64
C PRO A 407 -8.38 24.57 11.17
N THR A 408 -9.47 25.20 11.65
CA THR A 408 -9.72 25.42 13.09
C THR A 408 -9.76 24.13 13.92
N ALA A 409 -10.18 23.00 13.33
CA ALA A 409 -10.15 21.69 13.99
C ALA A 409 -8.73 21.15 14.27
N VAL A 410 -7.71 21.73 13.62
CA VAL A 410 -6.32 21.24 13.56
C VAL A 410 -5.36 22.19 14.31
N MET A 411 -5.91 23.23 14.96
CA MET A 411 -5.15 24.26 15.67
C MET A 411 -4.57 23.76 17.00
N VAL A 412 -3.56 24.48 17.50
CA VAL A 412 -2.83 24.20 18.74
C VAL A 412 -3.77 23.75 19.86
N ALA A 413 -3.59 22.52 20.34
CA ALA A 413 -4.20 22.10 21.59
C ALA A 413 -3.69 23.04 22.70
N ARG A 414 -4.59 23.77 23.34
CA ARG A 414 -4.26 24.62 24.49
C ARG A 414 -3.60 23.76 25.57
N GLY A 415 -2.46 24.22 26.11
CA GLY A 415 -1.72 23.50 27.17
C GLY A 415 -0.39 22.88 26.75
N ALA A 416 0.08 23.13 25.52
CA ALA A 416 1.41 22.71 25.10
C ALA A 416 2.53 23.32 25.96
N THR A 417 3.58 22.54 26.23
CA THR A 417 4.74 23.01 27.00
C THR A 417 5.60 23.96 26.18
N GLU A 418 6.43 24.77 26.87
CA GLU A 418 7.40 25.63 26.20
C GLU A 418 8.35 24.82 25.29
N ALA A 419 8.75 23.63 25.76
CA ALA A 419 9.57 22.72 24.98
C ALA A 419 8.90 22.29 23.67
N GLU A 420 7.65 21.81 23.72
CA GLU A 420 6.94 21.35 22.53
C GLU A 420 6.75 22.48 21.52
N MET A 421 6.28 23.64 21.99
CA MET A 421 6.05 24.81 21.15
C MET A 421 7.35 25.29 20.48
N THR A 422 8.46 25.27 21.22
CA THR A 422 9.79 25.60 20.69
C THR A 422 10.23 24.57 19.64
N ALA A 423 10.14 23.28 19.95
CA ALA A 423 10.50 22.22 19.02
C ALA A 423 9.72 22.31 17.72
N ARG A 424 8.39 22.42 17.81
CA ARG A 424 7.49 22.57 16.66
C ARG A 424 7.85 23.79 15.81
N THR A 425 8.13 24.92 16.45
CA THR A 425 8.51 26.16 15.75
C THR A 425 9.81 25.98 14.97
N LEU A 426 10.84 25.40 15.58
CA LEU A 426 12.12 25.16 14.92
C LEU A 426 12.03 24.12 13.81
N ILE A 427 11.18 23.10 13.96
CA ILE A 427 10.86 22.14 12.90
C ILE A 427 10.22 22.85 11.70
N LEU A 428 9.28 23.79 11.94
CA LEU A 428 8.65 24.59 10.88
C LEU A 428 9.65 25.46 10.13
N VAL A 429 10.59 26.10 10.85
CA VAL A 429 11.69 26.86 10.23
C VAL A 429 12.51 25.95 9.33
N ASN A 430 12.92 24.79 9.85
CA ASN A 430 13.72 23.82 9.11
C ASN A 430 13.02 23.22 7.88
N SER A 431 11.69 23.32 7.85
CA SER A 431 10.84 22.85 6.75
C SER A 431 10.61 23.92 5.68
N GLY A 432 11.18 25.12 5.84
CA GLY A 432 11.01 26.23 4.90
C GLY A 432 9.58 26.79 4.87
N MET A 433 8.83 26.68 5.98
CA MET A 433 7.44 27.15 6.04
C MET A 433 7.35 28.67 5.79
N LYS A 434 6.27 29.15 5.16
CA LYS A 434 6.01 30.59 5.02
C LYS A 434 5.36 31.13 6.28
N GLU A 435 5.68 32.37 6.63
CA GLU A 435 5.18 33.03 7.84
C GLU A 435 3.66 33.06 7.94
N ASP A 436 2.95 33.31 6.83
CA ASP A 436 1.49 33.38 6.82
C ASP A 436 0.82 32.05 7.27
N TYR A 437 1.44 30.91 6.93
CA TYR A 437 0.98 29.60 7.42
C TYR A 437 1.27 29.42 8.91
N VAL A 438 2.40 29.93 9.39
CA VAL A 438 2.74 29.88 10.82
C VAL A 438 1.77 30.74 11.64
N LYS A 439 1.41 31.93 11.14
CA LYS A 439 0.36 32.77 11.75
C LYS A 439 -0.98 32.03 11.81
N ALA A 440 -1.39 31.41 10.70
CA ALA A 440 -2.62 30.62 10.67
C ALA A 440 -2.61 29.45 11.67
N LEU A 441 -1.45 28.80 11.85
CA LEU A 441 -1.28 27.69 12.80
C LEU A 441 -1.29 28.13 14.26
N LEU A 442 -0.75 29.32 14.56
CA LEU A 442 -0.64 29.85 15.93
C LEU A 442 -1.90 30.64 16.38
N GLY A 443 -2.77 31.07 15.46
CA GLY A 443 -4.02 31.78 15.80
C GLY A 443 -4.26 33.08 15.01
N LYS A 444 -5.52 33.48 14.81
CA LYS A 444 -5.88 34.72 14.09
C LYS A 444 -5.70 36.02 14.91
N GLU A 445 -5.49 35.93 16.22
CA GLU A 445 -5.33 37.09 17.13
C GLU A 445 -4.05 36.99 17.97
N LEU A 446 -2.91 36.84 17.29
CA LEU A 446 -1.65 36.49 17.94
C LEU A 446 -1.01 37.61 18.77
N GLU A 447 -1.18 38.87 18.41
CA GLU A 447 -0.42 40.00 19.00
C GLU A 447 -0.67 40.18 20.50
N ASN A 448 -1.80 39.71 21.02
CA ASN A 448 -2.13 39.75 22.45
C ASN A 448 -2.10 38.36 23.11
N HIS A 449 -1.65 37.32 22.40
CA HIS A 449 -1.65 35.93 22.89
C HIS A 449 -0.29 35.52 23.43
N ILE A 450 -0.27 34.68 24.48
CA ILE A 450 0.96 34.15 25.09
C ILE A 450 1.87 33.40 24.11
N ASP A 451 1.31 32.94 22.99
CA ASP A 451 2.02 32.21 21.93
C ASP A 451 2.69 33.12 20.89
N TYR A 452 2.49 34.45 20.94
CA TYR A 452 3.15 35.40 20.03
C TYR A 452 4.67 35.22 20.00
N LYS A 453 5.27 34.94 21.17
CA LYS A 453 6.70 34.69 21.34
C LYS A 453 7.24 33.58 20.42
N TYR A 454 6.41 32.64 19.98
CA TYR A 454 6.83 31.58 19.06
C TYR A 454 6.80 32.04 17.59
N LEU A 455 5.97 33.02 17.24
CA LEU A 455 6.08 33.71 15.94
C LEU A 455 7.35 34.56 15.88
N GLU A 456 7.70 35.25 16.97
CA GLU A 456 8.99 35.95 17.08
C GLU A 456 10.17 34.99 16.98
N LEU A 457 10.13 33.86 17.70
CA LEU A 457 11.13 32.81 17.59
C LEU A 457 11.27 32.31 16.15
N PHE A 458 10.14 32.09 15.45
CA PHE A 458 10.15 31.66 14.05
C PHE A 458 10.89 32.67 13.15
N ARG A 459 10.57 33.96 13.28
CA ARG A 459 11.22 35.05 12.52
C ARG A 459 12.71 35.13 12.82
N ASN A 460 13.07 35.20 14.10
CA ASN A 460 14.46 35.31 14.56
C ASN A 460 15.30 34.11 14.10
N ALA A 461 14.77 32.89 14.24
CA ALA A 461 15.46 31.68 13.79
C ALA A 461 15.65 31.67 12.27
N LYS A 462 14.64 32.09 11.50
CA LYS A 462 14.72 32.16 10.04
C LYS A 462 15.77 33.16 9.56
N GLU A 463 15.84 34.33 10.21
CA GLU A 463 16.85 35.36 9.93
C GLU A 463 18.26 34.87 10.29
N ARG A 464 18.45 34.34 11.51
CA ARG A 464 19.76 33.84 11.97
C ARG A 464 20.30 32.68 11.13
N LEU A 465 19.41 31.85 10.57
CA LEU A 465 19.81 30.74 9.73
C LEU A 465 20.14 31.16 8.30
N ASP A 466 19.62 32.28 7.80
CA ASP A 466 19.87 32.79 6.45
C ASP A 466 19.78 31.70 5.36
N GLY A 467 18.68 30.93 5.38
CA GLY A 467 18.45 29.83 4.45
C GLY A 467 19.22 28.53 4.74
N LYS A 468 20.07 28.48 5.78
CA LYS A 468 20.75 27.26 6.24
C LYS A 468 19.81 26.38 7.06
N GLN A 469 20.13 25.08 7.09
CA GLN A 469 19.39 24.11 7.88
C GLN A 469 19.66 24.30 9.38
N PHE A 470 18.60 24.31 10.20
CA PHE A 470 18.74 24.32 11.66
C PHE A 470 19.30 22.97 12.13
N LYS A 471 20.25 23.04 13.08
CA LYS A 471 20.78 21.88 13.79
C LYS A 471 20.50 22.02 15.28
N TRP A 472 19.99 20.96 15.90
CA TRP A 472 19.64 20.94 17.33
C TRP A 472 20.83 21.22 18.27
N GLU A 473 22.07 21.01 17.80
CA GLU A 473 23.29 21.40 18.53
C GLU A 473 23.39 22.92 18.78
N ASN A 474 22.76 23.74 17.93
CA ASN A 474 22.74 25.20 18.02
C ASN A 474 21.51 25.74 18.76
N LEU A 475 20.74 24.88 19.44
CA LEU A 475 19.48 25.26 20.07
C LEU A 475 19.63 26.45 21.02
N GLU A 476 20.64 26.43 21.90
CA GLU A 476 20.86 27.48 22.90
C GLU A 476 21.13 28.84 22.25
N ASP A 477 21.82 28.87 21.11
CA ASP A 477 22.11 30.10 20.38
C ASP A 477 20.89 30.64 19.63
N ILE A 478 19.93 29.79 19.28
CA ILE A 478 18.69 30.19 18.62
C ILE A 478 17.64 30.69 19.62
N ILE A 479 17.53 30.06 20.79
CA ILE A 479 16.52 30.44 21.80
C ILE A 479 16.95 31.61 22.69
N LYS A 480 18.25 31.96 22.72
CA LYS A 480 18.72 33.19 23.36
C LYS A 480 18.11 34.40 22.63
N LYS A 481 17.26 35.14 23.35
CA LYS A 481 16.76 36.44 22.89
C LYS A 481 17.94 37.35 22.53
N PRO A 482 17.84 38.19 21.47
CA PRO A 482 18.72 39.34 21.32
C PRO A 482 18.75 40.18 22.59
#